data_AF-A0A174Z5I8-F1
#
_entry.id   AF-A0A174Z5I8-F1
#
_cell.length_a   1.000
_cell.length_b   1.000
_cell.length_c   1.000
_cell.angle_alpha   90.00
_cell.angle_beta   90.00
_cell.angle_gamma   90.00
#
_symmetry.space_group_name_H-M   'P 1'
#
loop_
_entity.id
_entity.type
_entity.pdbx_description
1 polymer ?
#
loop_
_entity_poly.entity_id
_entity_poly.type
_entity_poly.pdbx_seq_one_letter_code
_entity_poly.pdbx_strand_id
1 'polypeptide(L)'
;MKELPITEFDMQTLPQFIQLAKAILPFMEFNTQQTLSPLLRAYEFSCTMNYYSRPESLRIAACSAKPHLSLNSPIQDILSDENIMNVILTYCPDNLRNILSNFKNYNKMSDLFNILNRDQNGSNSFLNPAQQKMYEAYTEQLNNLNL
;
A
#
# COMPACT_ATOMS: atom_id res chain seq x y z
N MET A 1 16.25 14.57 -1.09
CA MET A 1 14.82 14.23 -1.23
C MET A 1 14.20 15.28 -2.15
N LYS A 2 13.48 14.89 -3.21
CA LYS A 2 12.80 15.89 -4.04
C LYS A 2 11.61 16.45 -3.27
N GLU A 3 11.32 17.73 -3.45
CA GLU A 3 10.08 18.32 -2.97
C GLU A 3 8.89 17.62 -3.64
N LEU A 4 7.86 17.31 -2.84
CA LEU A 4 6.67 16.65 -3.35
C LEU A 4 5.86 17.65 -4.18
N PRO A 5 5.61 17.38 -5.48
CA PRO A 5 4.76 18.24 -6.28
C PRO A 5 3.30 18.14 -5.82
N ILE A 6 2.48 19.13 -6.19
CA ILE A 6 1.03 19.04 -6.02
C ILE A 6 0.52 17.80 -6.75
N THR A 7 -0.28 16.98 -6.06
CA THR A 7 -0.78 15.74 -6.63
C THR A 7 -1.99 15.99 -7.54
N GLU A 8 -2.22 15.11 -8.51
CA GLU A 8 -3.44 15.16 -9.33
C GLU A 8 -4.70 15.07 -8.45
N PHE A 9 -4.62 14.28 -7.38
CA PHE A 9 -5.68 14.16 -6.39
C PHE A 9 -5.98 15.50 -5.70
N ASP A 10 -4.94 16.25 -5.31
CA ASP A 10 -5.08 17.59 -4.75
C ASP A 10 -5.74 18.56 -5.74
N MET A 11 -5.39 18.47 -7.03
CA MET A 11 -5.99 19.31 -8.07
C MET A 11 -7.48 19.01 -8.30
N GLN A 12 -7.88 17.74 -8.16
CA GLN A 12 -9.26 17.32 -8.37
C GLN A 12 -10.15 17.56 -7.14
N THR A 13 -9.58 17.46 -5.93
CA THR A 13 -10.35 17.54 -4.68
C THR A 13 -10.37 18.94 -4.06
N LEU A 14 -9.34 19.75 -4.27
CA LEU A 14 -9.18 21.03 -3.57
C LEU A 14 -9.31 22.23 -4.52
N PRO A 15 -10.05 23.28 -4.13
CA PRO A 15 -10.03 24.55 -4.83
C PRO A 15 -8.65 25.20 -4.83
N GLN A 16 -8.30 25.94 -5.89
CA GLN A 16 -6.98 26.57 -6.04
C GLN A 16 -6.63 27.54 -4.90
N PHE A 17 -7.62 28.24 -4.34
CA PHE A 17 -7.38 29.17 -3.23
C PHE A 17 -6.90 28.46 -1.95
N ILE A 18 -7.26 27.19 -1.74
CA ILE A 18 -6.78 26.39 -0.60
C ILE A 18 -5.30 26.07 -0.77
N GLN A 19 -4.86 25.76 -1.99
CA GLN A 19 -3.44 25.55 -2.28
C GLN A 19 -2.64 26.84 -2.04
N LEU A 20 -3.18 27.99 -2.44
CA LEU A 20 -2.58 29.29 -2.17
C LEU A 20 -2.53 29.58 -0.65
N ALA A 21 -3.61 29.34 0.09
CA ALA A 21 -3.65 29.54 1.53
C ALA A 21 -2.60 28.68 2.25
N LYS A 22 -2.43 27.42 1.85
CA LYS A 22 -1.37 26.54 2.37
C LYS A 22 0.03 27.04 2.04
N ALA A 23 0.23 27.60 0.85
CA ALA A 23 1.53 28.14 0.44
C ALA A 23 1.92 29.41 1.22
N ILE A 24 0.94 30.24 1.59
CA ILE A 24 1.18 31.47 2.37
C ILE A 24 1.34 31.16 3.88
N LEU A 25 0.73 30.09 4.37
CA LEU A 25 0.69 29.73 5.80
C LEU A 25 2.06 29.82 6.51
N PRO A 26 3.18 29.30 5.97
CA PRO A 26 4.49 29.39 6.64
C PRO A 26 5.03 30.81 6.81
N PHE A 27 4.52 31.77 6.04
CA PHE A 27 4.92 33.18 6.08
C PHE A 27 4.07 34.01 7.05
N MET A 28 3.05 33.42 7.67
CA MET A 28 2.18 34.10 8.64
C MET A 28 2.75 34.04 10.06
N GLU A 29 2.23 34.85 10.98
CA GLU A 29 2.59 34.77 12.40
C GLU A 29 2.15 33.45 13.05
N PHE A 30 2.89 32.96 14.05
CA PHE A 30 2.64 31.67 14.68
C PHE A 30 1.21 31.51 15.23
N ASN A 31 0.65 32.54 15.88
CA ASN A 31 -0.73 32.50 16.40
C ASN A 31 -1.74 32.31 15.26
N THR A 32 -1.54 33.01 14.14
CA THR A 32 -2.36 32.90 12.94
C THR A 32 -2.22 31.51 12.31
N GLN A 33 -1.00 30.96 12.24
CA GLN A 33 -0.77 29.60 11.78
C GLN A 33 -1.50 28.57 12.66
N GLN A 34 -1.44 28.74 13.99
CA GLN A 34 -2.08 27.84 14.95
C GLN A 34 -3.60 27.83 14.82
N THR A 35 -4.21 28.97 14.48
CA THR A 35 -5.66 29.05 14.25
C THR A 35 -6.07 28.59 12.85
N LEU A 36 -5.34 28.98 11.80
CA LEU A 36 -5.73 28.72 10.42
C LEU A 36 -5.36 27.32 9.93
N SER A 37 -4.25 26.75 10.42
CA SER A 37 -3.80 25.43 9.97
C SER A 37 -4.83 24.32 10.21
N PRO A 38 -5.50 24.21 11.39
CA PRO A 38 -6.48 23.16 11.61
C PRO A 38 -7.75 23.38 10.79
N LEU A 39 -8.15 24.64 10.58
CA LEU A 39 -9.31 24.99 9.76
C LEU A 39 -9.10 24.60 8.30
N LEU A 40 -7.92 24.89 7.75
CA LEU A 40 -7.55 24.47 6.41
C LEU A 40 -7.57 22.95 6.29
N ARG A 41 -7.02 22.21 7.27
CA ARG A 41 -7.06 20.73 7.27
C ARG A 41 -8.49 20.19 7.36
N ALA A 42 -9.36 20.77 8.18
CA ALA A 42 -10.76 20.36 8.28
C ALA A 42 -11.51 20.60 6.96
N TYR A 43 -11.21 21.70 6.28
CA TYR A 43 -11.77 21.99 4.96
C TYR A 43 -11.27 21.01 3.89
N GLU A 44 -9.97 20.70 3.87
CA GLU A 44 -9.40 19.68 2.96
C GLU A 44 -10.09 18.32 3.14
N PHE A 45 -10.30 17.93 4.40
CA PHE A 45 -11.01 16.70 4.72
C PHE A 45 -12.46 16.73 4.22
N SER A 46 -13.18 17.83 4.45
CA SER A 46 -14.55 18.01 3.95
C SER A 46 -14.63 17.93 2.42
N CYS A 47 -13.71 18.59 1.72
CA CYS A 47 -13.60 18.52 0.26
C CYS A 47 -13.36 17.08 -0.22
N THR A 48 -12.47 16.34 0.44
CA THR A 48 -12.19 14.94 0.15
C THR A 48 -13.44 14.07 0.34
N MET A 49 -14.15 14.21 1.46
CA MET A 49 -15.38 13.46 1.72
C MET A 49 -16.47 13.77 0.68
N ASN A 50 -16.60 15.05 0.31
CA ASN A 50 -17.55 15.48 -0.73
C ASN A 50 -17.20 14.91 -2.10
N TYR A 51 -15.92 14.81 -2.44
CA TYR A 51 -15.46 14.21 -3.70
C TYR A 51 -15.86 12.74 -3.80
N TYR A 52 -15.65 11.95 -2.74
CA TYR A 52 -16.03 10.53 -2.72
C TYR A 52 -17.55 10.30 -2.57
N SER A 53 -18.30 11.29 -2.11
CA SER A 53 -19.77 11.21 -2.03
C SER A 53 -20.46 11.37 -3.39
N ARG A 54 -19.72 11.68 -4.47
CA ARG A 54 -20.24 11.91 -5.82
C ARG A 54 -19.68 10.85 -6.80
N PRO A 55 -20.48 9.83 -7.18
CA PRO A 55 -19.98 8.73 -8.00
C PRO A 55 -19.55 9.14 -9.42
N GLU A 56 -20.08 10.23 -9.97
CA GLU A 56 -19.75 10.71 -11.32
C GLU A 56 -18.43 11.50 -11.41
N SER A 57 -17.87 11.95 -10.28
CA SER A 57 -16.65 12.77 -10.26
C SER A 57 -15.36 11.98 -10.02
N LEU A 58 -15.43 10.64 -9.86
CA LEU A 58 -14.26 9.78 -9.70
C LEU A 58 -13.49 9.67 -11.03
N ARG A 59 -12.77 10.74 -11.37
CA ARG A 59 -11.89 10.85 -12.55
C ARG A 59 -10.43 10.59 -12.18
N ILE A 60 -10.17 9.88 -11.09
CA ILE A 60 -8.82 9.41 -10.78
C ILE A 60 -8.51 8.31 -11.79
N ALA A 61 -7.93 8.70 -12.93
CA ALA A 61 -7.48 7.82 -14.01
C ALA A 61 -6.25 6.98 -13.62
N ALA A 62 -6.08 6.64 -12.34
CA ALA A 62 -4.84 6.05 -11.82
C ALA A 62 -4.67 4.56 -12.16
N CYS A 63 -5.59 3.95 -12.91
CA CYS A 63 -5.47 2.55 -13.30
C CYS A 63 -5.70 2.30 -14.80
N SER A 64 -6.24 3.27 -15.55
CA SER A 64 -6.61 3.04 -16.96
C SER A 64 -5.42 2.97 -17.92
N ALA A 65 -4.19 3.28 -17.48
CA ALA A 65 -2.99 3.26 -18.33
C ALA A 65 -2.20 1.95 -18.27
N LYS A 66 -2.57 0.99 -17.39
CA LYS A 66 -1.92 -0.32 -17.32
C LYS A 66 -2.95 -1.45 -17.37
N PRO A 67 -2.78 -2.49 -18.20
CA PRO A 67 -3.78 -3.54 -18.39
C PRO A 67 -4.01 -4.44 -17.16
N HIS A 68 -3.18 -4.35 -16.12
CA HIS A 68 -3.21 -5.23 -14.94
C HIS A 68 -3.70 -4.55 -13.65
N LEU A 69 -3.86 -3.22 -13.65
CA LEU A 69 -4.36 -2.49 -12.48
C LEU A 69 -5.69 -1.83 -12.86
N SER A 70 -6.68 -1.96 -11.97
CA SER A 70 -7.99 -1.33 -12.07
C SER A 70 -8.24 -0.49 -10.81
N LEU A 71 -9.27 0.35 -10.83
CA LEU A 71 -9.66 1.15 -9.66
C LEU A 71 -9.87 0.29 -8.40
N ASN A 72 -10.25 -0.98 -8.58
CA ASN A 72 -10.51 -1.94 -7.50
C ASN A 72 -9.36 -2.92 -7.28
N SER A 73 -8.18 -2.67 -7.86
CA SER A 73 -7.03 -3.55 -7.66
C SER A 73 -6.63 -3.57 -6.18
N PRO A 74 -6.42 -4.76 -5.61
CA PRO A 74 -5.89 -4.88 -4.25
C PRO A 74 -4.60 -4.08 -4.08
N ILE A 75 -4.42 -3.52 -2.88
CA ILE A 75 -3.22 -2.74 -2.56
C ILE A 75 -1.93 -3.52 -2.78
N GLN A 76 -1.97 -4.86 -2.66
CA GLN A 76 -0.82 -5.73 -2.91
C GLN A 76 -0.31 -5.64 -4.35
N ASP A 77 -1.22 -5.54 -5.33
CA ASP A 77 -0.88 -5.55 -6.75
C ASP A 77 -0.24 -4.20 -7.11
N ILE A 78 -0.73 -3.13 -6.47
CA ILE A 78 -0.19 -1.77 -6.58
C ILE A 78 1.23 -1.69 -5.98
N LEU A 79 1.44 -2.26 -4.79
CA LEU A 79 2.74 -2.26 -4.10
C LEU A 79 3.77 -3.24 -4.70
N SER A 80 3.29 -4.19 -5.49
CA SER A 80 4.14 -5.13 -6.23
C SER A 80 4.67 -4.53 -7.54
N ASP A 81 3.99 -3.54 -8.11
CA ASP A 81 4.43 -2.82 -9.31
C ASP A 81 5.69 -1.97 -9.03
N GLU A 82 6.82 -2.38 -9.58
CA GLU A 82 8.10 -1.70 -9.37
C GLU A 82 8.10 -0.25 -9.90
N ASN A 83 7.38 0.05 -10.97
CA ASN A 83 7.33 1.40 -11.51
C ASN A 83 6.59 2.34 -10.55
N ILE A 84 5.46 1.90 -10.00
CA ILE A 84 4.70 2.67 -9.00
C ILE A 84 5.56 2.86 -7.74
N MET A 85 6.18 1.78 -7.25
CA MET A 85 7.05 1.85 -6.08
C MET A 85 8.25 2.77 -6.27
N ASN A 86 8.90 2.75 -7.44
CA ASN A 86 10.04 3.62 -7.72
C ASN A 86 9.64 5.11 -7.73
N VAL A 87 8.46 5.43 -8.25
CA VAL A 87 7.90 6.80 -8.19
C VAL A 87 7.62 7.20 -6.75
N ILE A 88 6.95 6.36 -5.96
CA ILE A 88 6.65 6.64 -4.55
C ILE A 88 7.94 6.81 -3.74
N LEU A 89 8.91 5.89 -3.91
CA LEU A 89 10.18 5.93 -3.18
C LEU A 89 10.99 7.19 -3.46
N THR A 90 10.87 7.79 -4.66
CA THR A 90 11.57 9.04 -5.01
C THR A 90 11.23 10.20 -4.07
N TYR A 91 9.99 10.25 -3.56
CA TYR A 91 9.50 11.30 -2.67
C TYR A 91 9.33 10.81 -1.22
N CYS A 92 9.69 9.56 -0.93
CA CYS A 92 9.49 8.95 0.38
C CYS A 92 10.70 9.20 1.30
N PRO A 93 10.47 9.73 2.52
CA PRO A 93 11.53 9.93 3.50
C PRO A 93 12.02 8.58 4.05
N ASP A 94 13.28 8.53 4.47
CA ASP A 94 13.96 7.26 4.78
C ASP A 94 13.29 6.45 5.91
N ASN A 95 12.65 7.15 6.86
CA ASN A 95 11.87 6.51 7.92
C ASN A 95 10.62 5.77 7.40
N LEU A 96 9.98 6.27 6.33
CA LEU A 96 8.80 5.66 5.72
C LEU A 96 9.17 4.58 4.69
N ARG A 97 10.39 4.63 4.13
CA ARG A 97 10.89 3.58 3.22
C ARG A 97 10.91 2.20 3.89
N ASN A 98 11.39 2.16 5.14
CA ASN A 98 11.44 0.92 5.92
C ASN A 98 10.04 0.38 6.23
N ILE A 99 9.06 1.27 6.47
CA ILE A 99 7.67 0.88 6.69
C ILE A 99 7.06 0.32 5.39
N LEU A 100 7.30 0.95 4.24
CA LEU A 100 6.83 0.47 2.94
C LEU A 100 7.44 -0.88 2.55
N SER A 101 8.75 -1.07 2.78
CA SER A 101 9.40 -2.37 2.56
C SER A 101 8.85 -3.44 3.48
N ASN A 102 8.60 -3.11 4.75
CA ASN A 102 8.00 -4.03 5.70
C ASN A 102 6.57 -4.38 5.31
N PHE A 103 5.77 -3.42 4.83
CA PHE A 103 4.43 -3.67 4.35
C PHE A 103 4.43 -4.59 3.12
N LYS A 104 5.36 -4.37 2.17
CA LYS A 104 5.57 -5.27 1.03
C LYS A 104 5.96 -6.69 1.47
N ASN A 105 6.80 -6.82 2.50
CA ASN A 105 7.25 -8.11 3.02
C ASN A 105 6.18 -8.83 3.86
N TYR A 106 5.40 -8.09 4.65
CA TYR A 106 4.33 -8.62 5.49
C TYR A 106 3.19 -9.18 4.64
N ASN A 107 2.80 -8.48 3.56
CA ASN A 107 1.80 -8.98 2.63
C ASN A 107 2.26 -10.28 1.93
N LYS A 108 3.52 -10.38 1.51
CA LYS A 108 4.07 -11.64 0.98
C LYS A 108 3.96 -12.80 1.97
N MET A 109 4.16 -12.54 3.26
CA MET A 109 4.04 -13.57 4.29
C MET A 109 2.58 -13.91 4.59
N SER A 110 1.68 -12.93 4.54
CA SER A 110 0.23 -13.15 4.60
C SER A 110 -0.26 -14.01 3.43
N ASP A 111 0.23 -13.78 2.22
CA ASP A 111 -0.12 -14.58 1.04
C ASP A 111 0.40 -16.01 1.19
N LEU A 112 1.63 -16.20 1.67
CA LEU A 112 2.16 -17.52 2.01
C LEU A 112 1.32 -18.21 3.09
N PHE A 113 0.87 -17.49 4.12
CA PHE A 113 0.02 -18.03 5.18
C PHE A 113 -1.38 -18.39 4.68
N ASN A 114 -1.94 -17.60 3.77
CA ASN A 114 -3.21 -17.88 3.10
C ASN A 114 -3.10 -19.09 2.16
N ILE A 115 -1.99 -19.25 1.44
CA ILE A 115 -1.69 -20.44 0.63
C ILE A 115 -1.56 -21.67 1.54
N LEU A 116 -0.78 -21.57 2.62
CA LEU A 116 -0.61 -22.62 3.64
C LEU A 116 -1.96 -23.06 4.25
N ASN A 117 -2.85 -22.11 4.58
CA ASN A 117 -4.17 -22.42 5.11
C ASN A 117 -5.14 -22.98 4.06
N ARG A 118 -5.02 -22.55 2.81
CA ARG A 118 -5.82 -23.08 1.70
C ARG A 118 -5.44 -24.52 1.36
N ASP A 119 -4.16 -24.86 1.49
CA ASP A 119 -3.63 -26.21 1.29
C ASP A 119 -3.93 -27.17 2.46
N GLN A 120 -4.38 -26.69 3.62
CA GLN A 120 -4.91 -27.56 4.68
C GLN A 120 -6.30 -28.14 4.35
N ASN A 121 -7.08 -27.48 3.49
CA ASN A 121 -8.39 -27.97 3.03
C ASN A 121 -8.34 -28.76 1.71
N GLY A 122 -7.16 -28.87 1.09
CA GLY A 122 -6.93 -29.63 -0.13
C GLY A 122 -5.71 -30.51 0.04
N SER A 123 -5.92 -31.76 0.46
CA SER A 123 -4.87 -32.77 0.55
C SER A 123 -4.10 -32.84 -0.77
N ASN A 124 -2.81 -32.47 -0.77
CA ASN A 124 -1.72 -33.15 -1.48
C ASN A 124 -0.37 -32.52 -1.13
N SER A 125 0.41 -33.26 -0.34
CA SER A 125 1.86 -33.23 -0.13
C SER A 125 2.62 -31.93 -0.42
N PHE A 126 3.09 -31.30 0.66
CA PHE A 126 4.01 -30.16 0.64
C PHE A 126 5.43 -30.49 0.13
N LEU A 127 5.71 -31.74 -0.25
CA LEU A 127 7.05 -32.20 -0.59
C LEU A 127 7.12 -32.61 -2.06
N ASN A 128 8.13 -32.12 -2.79
CA ASN A 128 8.50 -32.69 -4.08
C ASN A 128 8.78 -34.20 -3.88
N PRO A 129 8.43 -35.10 -4.82
CA PRO A 129 8.65 -36.54 -4.72
C PRO A 129 10.02 -36.98 -4.13
N ALA A 130 11.09 -36.23 -4.39
CA ALA A 130 12.41 -36.51 -3.80
C ALA A 130 12.50 -36.22 -2.30
N GLN A 131 11.87 -35.12 -1.84
CA GLN A 131 11.80 -34.74 -0.44
C GLN A 131 10.85 -35.64 0.35
N GLN A 132 9.79 -36.12 -0.31
CA GLN A 132 8.83 -37.05 0.28
C GLN A 132 9.49 -38.41 0.58
N LYS A 133 10.32 -38.92 -0.35
CA LYS A 133 11.13 -40.12 -0.13
C LYS A 133 12.17 -39.97 0.99
N MET A 134 12.78 -38.79 1.12
CA MET A 134 13.70 -38.49 2.23
C MET A 134 12.98 -38.46 3.58
N TYR A 135 11.77 -37.89 3.61
CA TYR A 135 10.95 -37.85 4.81
C TYR A 135 10.48 -39.25 5.21
N GLU A 136 10.01 -40.05 4.26
CA GLU A 136 9.59 -41.45 4.48
C GLU A 136 10.77 -42.29 5.00
N ALA A 137 11.95 -42.19 4.40
CA ALA A 137 13.16 -42.89 4.85
C ALA A 137 13.58 -42.49 6.28
N TYR A 138 13.45 -41.20 6.62
CA TYR A 138 13.73 -40.71 7.97
C TYR A 138 12.72 -41.24 8.99
N THR A 139 11.43 -41.28 8.63
CA THR A 139 10.38 -41.84 9.50
C THR A 139 10.49 -43.35 9.70
N GLU A 140 10.89 -44.11 8.67
CA GLU A 140 11.17 -45.54 8.80
C GLU A 140 12.37 -45.81 9.71
N GLN A 141 13.43 -45.00 9.61
CA GLN A 141 14.58 -45.10 10.50
C GLN A 141 14.19 -44.82 11.96
N LEU A 142 13.34 -43.83 12.21
CA LEU A 142 12.82 -43.52 13.55
C LEU A 142 11.93 -44.64 14.11
N ASN A 143 11.08 -45.24 13.27
CA ASN A 143 10.24 -46.37 13.69
C ASN A 143 11.07 -47.63 13.99
N ASN A 144 12.16 -47.84 13.25
CA ASN A 144 13.09 -48.96 13.48
C ASN A 144 14.08 -48.72 14.63
N LEU A 145 14.14 -47.51 15.18
CA LEU A 145 14.91 -47.15 16.37
C LEU A 145 14.08 -47.22 17.66
N ASN A 146 12.79 -47.54 17.57
CA ASN A 146 11.97 -47.87 18.74
C ASN A 146 12.13 -49.36 19.09
N LEU A 147 12.56 -49.60 20.33
CA LEU A 147 12.53 -50.89 21.04
C LEU A 147 11.08 -51.41 21.14
#